data_AF-A0A949T5H1-F1
#
_entry.id   AF-A0A949T5H1-F1
#
_cell.length_a   1.000
_cell.length_b   1.000
_cell.length_c   1.000
_cell.angle_alpha   90.00
_cell.angle_beta   90.00
_cell.angle_gamma   90.00
#
_symmetry.space_group_name_H-M   'P 1'
#
loop_
_entity.id
_entity.type
_entity.pdbx_description
1 polymer ?
#
loop_
_entity_poly.entity_id
_entity_poly.type
_entity_poly.pdbx_seq_one_letter_code
_entity_poly.pdbx_strand_id
1 'polypeptide(L)'
;MSLIIGTRIHSACGTHTPNFSRLKNWCKQVLKYADYVVIATDEHLFEQITQTVSCFGKRVHSLLVNPWKGFAHPLNAIVYEATSLGGSKLLLQSPEVHVKSADIKILDLHLTADTLVVGAKMILNHGGDAGVKPIDGMTSPWNTLALWNLSKLNITGFLGVSSGLLKDVPGGMEEVTTISLLQQLYPDEAHAKLVSLSQLKWVNDWKDLKRKKYHEQKMSSKLSRAEIQLKYSNIQRGIVTVL
;
A
#
# COMPACT_ATOMS: atom_id res chain seq x y z
N MET A 1 15.84 -4.60 12.74
CA MET A 1 14.40 -4.27 12.63
C MET A 1 13.84 -5.10 11.49
N SER A 2 12.81 -5.91 11.76
CA SER A 2 12.22 -6.83 10.77
C SER A 2 11.36 -6.05 9.77
N LEU A 3 11.60 -6.27 8.47
CA LEU A 3 10.85 -5.70 7.34
C LEU A 3 9.94 -6.76 6.71
N ILE A 4 8.64 -6.49 6.75
CA ILE A 4 7.61 -7.31 6.11
C ILE A 4 7.16 -6.62 4.83
N ILE A 5 6.98 -7.37 3.74
CA ILE A 5 6.39 -6.86 2.51
C ILE A 5 4.96 -7.37 2.40
N GLY A 6 4.00 -6.46 2.27
CA GLY A 6 2.59 -6.79 2.11
C GLY A 6 2.10 -6.51 0.70
N THR A 7 1.30 -7.43 0.16
CA THR A 7 0.54 -7.20 -1.06
C THR A 7 -0.82 -7.88 -1.02
N ARG A 8 -1.73 -7.46 -1.90
CA ARG A 8 -3.11 -7.95 -1.95
C ARG A 8 -3.49 -8.32 -3.38
N ILE A 9 -4.01 -9.52 -3.60
CA ILE A 9 -4.39 -10.06 -4.90
C ILE A 9 -5.76 -10.72 -4.75
N HIS A 10 -6.75 -10.32 -5.55
CA HIS A 10 -8.10 -10.88 -5.46
C HIS A 10 -8.73 -11.03 -6.84
N SER A 11 -9.72 -11.91 -6.92
CA SER A 11 -10.45 -12.32 -8.12
C SER A 11 -11.50 -11.32 -8.59
N ALA A 12 -11.83 -10.30 -7.77
CA ALA A 12 -13.05 -9.48 -7.91
C ALA A 12 -13.09 -8.50 -9.11
N CYS A 13 -12.38 -8.80 -10.19
CA CYS A 13 -12.71 -8.28 -11.52
C CYS A 13 -13.09 -9.37 -12.52
N GLY A 14 -13.25 -10.65 -12.13
CA GLY A 14 -13.82 -11.74 -12.93
C GLY A 14 -13.18 -12.00 -14.31
N THR A 15 -12.13 -11.27 -14.67
CA THR A 15 -11.59 -11.17 -16.04
C THR A 15 -10.07 -11.17 -16.07
N HIS A 16 -9.41 -11.04 -14.91
CA HIS A 16 -7.96 -11.02 -14.83
C HIS A 16 -7.46 -12.10 -13.86
N THR A 17 -7.07 -13.23 -14.42
CA THR A 17 -6.28 -14.23 -13.69
C THR A 17 -4.90 -13.64 -13.41
N PRO A 18 -4.44 -13.59 -12.15
CA PRO A 18 -3.11 -13.13 -11.83
C PRO A 18 -2.06 -13.93 -12.60
N ASN A 19 -1.02 -13.27 -13.11
CA ASN A 19 0.10 -14.00 -13.69
C ASN A 19 0.96 -14.59 -12.56
N PHE A 20 0.74 -15.86 -12.24
CA PHE A 20 1.44 -16.57 -11.17
C PHE A 20 2.95 -16.66 -11.35
N SER A 21 3.44 -16.71 -12.59
CA SER A 21 4.89 -16.63 -12.88
C SER A 21 5.47 -15.27 -12.48
N ARG A 22 4.76 -14.18 -12.78
CA ARG A 22 5.14 -12.84 -12.32
C ARG A 22 5.10 -12.73 -10.80
N LEU A 23 4.08 -13.30 -10.15
CA LEU A 23 3.99 -13.32 -8.68
C LEU A 23 5.19 -14.03 -8.06
N LYS A 24 5.55 -15.21 -8.57
CA LYS A 24 6.72 -15.97 -8.10
C LYS A 24 8.02 -15.19 -8.29
N ASN A 25 8.20 -14.55 -9.44
CA ASN A 25 9.37 -13.71 -9.71
C ASN A 25 9.43 -12.47 -8.81
N TRP A 26 8.28 -11.84 -8.55
CA TRP A 26 8.16 -10.75 -7.61
C TRP A 26 8.55 -11.20 -6.19
N CYS A 27 8.03 -12.32 -5.71
CA CYS A 27 8.41 -12.90 -4.40
C CYS A 27 9.94 -13.11 -4.32
N LYS A 28 10.55 -13.72 -5.35
CA LYS A 28 12.00 -13.92 -5.42
C LYS A 28 12.78 -12.59 -5.36
N GLN A 29 12.25 -11.53 -5.96
CA GLN A 29 12.89 -10.22 -5.97
C GLN A 29 12.73 -9.51 -4.62
N VAL A 30 11.54 -9.49 -4.02
CA VAL A 30 11.30 -8.80 -2.75
C VAL A 30 11.98 -9.48 -1.56
N LEU A 31 12.11 -10.82 -1.59
CA LEU A 31 12.84 -11.59 -0.56
C LEU A 31 14.35 -11.28 -0.49
N LYS A 32 14.89 -10.47 -1.41
CA LYS A 32 16.26 -9.93 -1.34
C LYS A 32 16.42 -8.81 -0.31
N TYR A 33 15.32 -8.23 0.15
CA TYR A 33 15.31 -7.16 1.15
C TYR A 33 14.26 -7.35 2.24
N ALA A 34 13.31 -8.28 2.05
CA ALA A 34 12.29 -8.64 3.03
C ALA A 34 12.75 -9.79 3.94
N ASP A 35 12.34 -9.77 5.20
CA ASP A 35 12.41 -10.95 6.06
C ASP A 35 11.29 -11.93 5.68
N TYR A 36 10.06 -11.41 5.60
CA TYR A 36 8.84 -12.13 5.21
C TYR A 36 8.01 -11.35 4.18
N VAL A 37 7.16 -12.09 3.46
CA VAL A 37 6.17 -11.55 2.52
C VAL A 37 4.79 -12.05 2.94
N VAL A 38 3.81 -11.15 2.99
CA VAL A 38 2.40 -11.47 3.24
C VAL A 38 1.59 -11.14 1.99
N ILE A 39 0.83 -12.12 1.49
CA ILE A 39 -0.02 -12.00 0.31
C ILE A 39 -1.47 -12.25 0.74
N ALA A 40 -2.25 -11.18 0.91
CA ALA A 40 -3.68 -11.30 1.16
C ALA A 40 -4.43 -11.67 -0.11
N THR A 41 -5.30 -12.66 -0.03
CA THR A 41 -6.11 -13.15 -1.15
C THR A 41 -7.48 -13.64 -0.73
N ASP A 42 -8.42 -13.66 -1.68
CA ASP A 42 -9.73 -14.27 -1.49
C ASP A 42 -9.70 -15.81 -1.64
N GLU A 43 -10.82 -16.44 -1.29
CA GLU A 43 -11.00 -17.90 -1.33
C GLU A 43 -10.80 -18.50 -2.72
N HIS A 44 -11.09 -17.76 -3.79
CA HIS A 44 -11.00 -18.25 -5.17
C HIS A 44 -9.55 -18.41 -5.64
N LEU A 45 -8.63 -17.57 -5.14
CA LEU A 45 -7.22 -17.59 -5.54
C LEU A 45 -6.30 -18.21 -4.47
N PHE A 46 -6.79 -18.46 -3.26
CA PHE A 46 -5.97 -18.85 -2.12
C PHE A 46 -5.13 -20.11 -2.37
N GLU A 47 -5.73 -21.19 -2.87
CA GLU A 47 -5.03 -22.44 -3.13
C GLU A 47 -3.95 -22.26 -4.21
N GLN A 48 -4.28 -21.60 -5.31
CA GLN A 48 -3.37 -21.37 -6.43
C GLN A 48 -2.19 -20.48 -6.05
N ILE A 49 -2.44 -19.41 -5.28
CA ILE A 49 -1.37 -18.54 -4.76
C ILE A 49 -0.47 -19.32 -3.80
N THR A 50 -1.05 -20.08 -2.87
CA THR A 50 -0.30 -20.89 -1.90
C THR A 50 0.59 -21.92 -2.59
N GLN A 51 0.06 -22.63 -3.59
CA GLN A 51 0.86 -23.56 -4.38
C GLN A 51 1.98 -22.84 -5.15
N THR A 52 1.70 -21.69 -5.76
CA THR A 52 2.65 -20.89 -6.53
C THR A 52 3.85 -20.44 -5.69
N VAL A 53 3.62 -20.03 -4.44
CA VAL A 53 4.65 -19.48 -3.55
C VAL A 53 5.23 -20.50 -2.57
N SER A 54 4.73 -21.74 -2.56
CA SER A 54 5.17 -22.83 -1.67
C SER A 54 6.68 -23.05 -1.66
N CYS A 55 7.37 -22.83 -2.79
CA CYS A 55 8.82 -22.98 -2.90
C CYS A 55 9.63 -22.00 -2.03
N PHE A 56 9.01 -20.95 -1.49
CA PHE A 56 9.66 -20.01 -0.58
C PHE A 56 9.52 -20.40 0.90
N GLY A 57 8.82 -21.51 1.19
CA GLY A 57 8.63 -22.03 2.54
C GLY A 57 8.00 -21.00 3.48
N LYS A 58 8.49 -20.96 4.72
CA LYS A 58 7.96 -20.09 5.79
C LYS A 58 8.24 -18.60 5.62
N ARG A 59 8.87 -18.16 4.51
CA ARG A 59 9.15 -16.74 4.27
C ARG A 59 8.04 -16.04 3.49
N VAL A 60 7.11 -16.78 2.90
CA VAL A 60 5.96 -16.21 2.17
C VAL A 60 4.67 -16.77 2.74
N HIS A 61 3.81 -15.89 3.22
CA HIS A 61 2.56 -16.19 3.90
C HIS A 61 1.40 -15.83 2.98
N SER A 62 0.65 -16.83 2.53
CA SER A 62 -0.66 -16.60 1.93
C SER A 62 -1.68 -16.37 3.04
N LEU A 63 -2.38 -15.24 2.99
CA LEU A 63 -3.39 -14.86 3.97
C LEU A 63 -4.78 -14.91 3.32
N LEU A 64 -5.63 -15.84 3.75
CA LEU A 64 -7.01 -15.92 3.29
C LEU A 64 -7.83 -14.80 3.95
N VAL A 65 -8.46 -13.97 3.13
CA VAL A 65 -9.42 -12.94 3.56
C VAL A 65 -10.79 -13.32 3.04
N ASN A 66 -11.63 -13.86 3.93
CA ASN A 66 -12.98 -14.30 3.60
C ASN A 66 -14.00 -13.78 4.63
N PRO A 67 -15.04 -13.03 4.22
CA PRO A 67 -15.27 -12.51 2.86
C PRO A 67 -14.31 -11.38 2.49
N TRP A 68 -13.89 -11.34 1.23
CA TRP A 68 -13.18 -10.17 0.70
C TRP A 68 -14.13 -8.99 0.60
N LYS A 69 -13.92 -7.96 1.42
CA LYS A 69 -14.82 -6.80 1.51
C LYS A 69 -14.06 -5.50 1.34
N GLY A 70 -14.39 -4.78 0.28
CA GLY A 70 -13.86 -3.45 0.03
C GLY A 70 -12.33 -3.41 -0.03
N PHE A 71 -11.76 -2.31 0.44
CA PHE A 71 -10.34 -2.02 0.31
C PHE A 71 -9.55 -2.12 1.64
N ALA A 72 -10.04 -1.56 2.74
CA ALA A 72 -9.25 -1.52 3.98
C ALA A 72 -9.15 -2.90 4.67
N HIS A 73 -10.17 -3.76 4.56
CA HIS A 73 -10.18 -5.08 5.19
C HIS A 73 -8.94 -5.93 4.88
N PRO A 74 -8.59 -6.23 3.60
CA PRO A 74 -7.39 -7.00 3.30
C PRO A 74 -6.09 -6.31 3.70
N LEU A 75 -6.05 -4.97 3.73
CA LEU A 75 -4.86 -4.25 4.21
C LEU A 75 -4.69 -4.41 5.72
N ASN A 76 -5.77 -4.32 6.49
CA ASN A 76 -5.72 -4.53 7.94
C ASN A 76 -5.39 -5.97 8.31
N ALA A 77 -5.83 -6.94 7.50
CA ALA A 77 -5.41 -8.33 7.64
C ALA A 77 -3.87 -8.46 7.46
N ILE A 78 -3.30 -7.79 6.46
CA ILE A 78 -1.83 -7.74 6.26
C ILE A 78 -1.14 -7.07 7.44
N VAL A 79 -1.66 -5.96 7.96
CA VAL A 79 -1.07 -5.25 9.12
C VAL A 79 -1.02 -6.17 10.34
N TYR A 80 -2.10 -6.89 10.62
CA TYR A 80 -2.17 -7.85 11.73
C TYR A 80 -1.14 -8.97 11.55
N GLU A 81 -1.10 -9.60 10.36
CA GLU A 81 -0.17 -10.70 10.08
C GLU A 81 1.30 -10.22 10.09
N ALA A 82 1.59 -9.05 9.53
CA ALA A 82 2.94 -8.48 9.60
C ALA A 82 3.40 -8.26 11.05
N THR A 83 2.48 -7.88 11.92
CA THR A 83 2.75 -7.67 13.35
C THR A 83 2.91 -8.99 14.09
N SER A 84 2.08 -10.00 13.80
CA SER A 84 2.18 -11.34 14.40
C SER A 84 3.51 -12.03 14.06
N LEU A 85 4.09 -11.72 12.89
CA LEU A 85 5.42 -12.16 12.46
C LEU A 85 6.58 -11.38 13.10
N GLY A 86 6.31 -10.48 14.05
CA GLY A 86 7.33 -9.66 14.71
C GLY A 86 7.88 -8.54 13.82
N GLY A 87 7.12 -8.13 12.80
CA GLY A 87 7.46 -7.02 11.93
C GLY A 87 7.50 -5.69 12.69
N SER A 88 8.54 -4.90 12.44
CA SER A 88 8.62 -3.51 12.92
C SER A 88 8.25 -2.50 11.84
N LYS A 89 8.38 -2.89 10.57
CA LYS A 89 8.12 -2.08 9.39
C LYS A 89 7.33 -2.91 8.38
N LEU A 90 6.38 -2.27 7.71
CA LEU A 90 5.57 -2.88 6.64
C LEU A 90 5.73 -2.07 5.36
N LEU A 91 6.33 -2.66 4.33
CA LEU A 91 6.28 -2.09 2.99
C LEU A 91 5.06 -2.66 2.26
N LEU A 92 4.07 -1.82 1.98
CA LEU A 92 3.04 -2.18 1.02
C LEU A 92 3.61 -1.96 -0.38
N GLN A 93 3.66 -3.03 -1.17
CA GLN A 93 4.24 -3.03 -2.51
C GLN A 93 3.33 -3.77 -3.49
N SER A 94 2.98 -3.10 -4.59
CA SER A 94 2.28 -3.73 -5.72
C SER A 94 3.21 -4.71 -6.45
N PRO A 95 2.72 -5.87 -6.93
CA PRO A 95 3.49 -6.79 -7.77
C PRO A 95 3.91 -6.16 -9.12
N GLU A 96 3.30 -5.03 -9.49
CA GLU A 96 3.63 -4.26 -10.69
C GLU A 96 4.86 -3.33 -10.49
N VAL A 97 5.36 -3.19 -9.26
CA VAL A 97 6.45 -2.29 -8.91
C VAL A 97 7.76 -3.05 -8.74
N HIS A 98 8.77 -2.64 -9.50
CA HIS A 98 10.13 -3.13 -9.42
C HIS A 98 11.02 -2.05 -8.82
N VAL A 99 11.75 -2.43 -7.77
CA VAL A 99 12.70 -1.58 -7.04
C VAL A 99 13.92 -2.40 -6.63
N LYS A 100 15.05 -1.75 -6.37
CA LYS A 100 16.24 -2.44 -5.83
C LYS A 100 16.34 -2.24 -4.32
N SER A 101 17.10 -3.11 -3.65
CA SER A 101 17.36 -2.97 -2.21
C SER A 101 17.97 -1.61 -1.85
N ALA A 102 18.68 -0.95 -2.77
CA ALA A 102 19.17 0.42 -2.59
C ALA A 102 18.04 1.44 -2.44
N ASP A 103 16.97 1.32 -3.24
CA ASP A 103 15.81 2.21 -3.10
C ASP A 103 15.04 1.95 -1.79
N ILE A 104 14.94 0.68 -1.38
CA ILE A 104 14.34 0.32 -0.09
C ILE A 104 15.13 0.93 1.07
N LYS A 105 16.46 0.94 0.99
CA LYS A 105 17.31 1.64 1.98
C LYS A 105 17.04 3.15 2.03
N ILE A 106 16.71 3.78 0.91
CA ILE A 106 16.33 5.20 0.89
C ILE A 106 15.01 5.41 1.65
N LEU A 107 14.00 4.59 1.36
CA LEU A 107 12.73 4.63 2.12
C LEU A 107 12.98 4.43 3.63
N ASP A 108 13.84 3.46 3.97
CA ASP A 108 14.18 3.14 5.35
C ASP A 108 14.91 4.26 6.07
N LEU A 109 15.85 4.92 5.39
CA LEU A 109 16.62 6.05 5.91
C LEU A 109 15.70 7.22 6.33
N HIS A 110 14.61 7.44 5.60
CA HIS A 110 13.65 8.49 5.88
C HIS A 110 12.56 8.09 6.89
N LEU A 111 12.43 6.80 7.22
CA LEU A 111 11.50 6.29 8.23
C LEU A 111 12.13 6.39 9.63
N THR A 112 12.19 7.62 10.13
CA THR A 112 12.72 7.97 11.45
C THR A 112 11.65 7.79 12.55
N ALA A 113 12.04 7.97 13.83
CA ALA A 113 11.16 7.70 14.97
C ALA A 113 9.84 8.53 14.98
N ASP A 114 9.89 9.74 14.42
CA ASP A 114 8.78 10.68 14.22
C ASP A 114 7.95 10.40 12.96
N THR A 115 8.30 9.38 12.18
CA THR A 115 7.72 9.14 10.87
C THR A 115 6.76 7.96 10.92
N LEU A 116 5.53 8.21 10.47
CA LEU A 116 4.50 7.19 10.26
C LEU A 116 4.77 6.40 8.98
N VAL A 117 5.05 7.12 7.89
CA VAL A 117 5.14 6.52 6.55
C VAL A 117 6.06 7.28 5.61
N VAL A 118 6.78 6.53 4.79
CA VAL A 118 7.57 7.05 3.66
C VAL A 118 7.10 6.37 2.38
N GLY A 119 6.57 7.15 1.43
CA GLY A 119 6.16 6.67 0.12
C GLY A 119 7.14 7.05 -0.98
N ALA A 120 7.11 6.30 -2.07
CA ALA A 120 7.81 6.67 -3.29
C ALA A 120 6.93 7.54 -4.21
N LYS A 121 7.54 8.52 -4.85
CA LYS A 121 6.94 9.21 -6.00
C LYS A 121 6.83 8.22 -7.17
N MET A 122 5.62 7.74 -7.41
CA MET A 122 5.36 6.67 -8.40
C MET A 122 5.36 7.15 -9.86
N ILE A 123 5.08 8.44 -10.08
CA ILE A 123 5.04 9.10 -11.38
C ILE A 123 5.53 10.56 -11.22
N LEU A 124 5.90 11.21 -12.31
CA LEU A 124 6.54 12.54 -12.29
C LEU A 124 5.76 13.58 -11.49
N ASN A 125 4.44 13.61 -11.62
CA ASN A 125 3.55 14.57 -10.95
C ASN A 125 3.01 14.10 -9.58
N HIS A 126 3.41 12.92 -9.08
CA HIS A 126 3.02 12.45 -7.75
C HIS A 126 3.75 13.30 -6.70
N GLY A 127 3.02 14.01 -5.84
CA GLY A 127 3.55 14.90 -4.80
C GLY A 127 3.85 16.32 -5.30
N GLY A 128 4.06 16.51 -6.60
CA GLY A 128 4.48 17.79 -7.17
C GLY A 128 5.91 18.15 -6.75
N ASP A 129 6.14 19.45 -6.56
CA ASP A 129 7.43 19.99 -6.13
C ASP A 129 7.71 19.72 -4.64
N ALA A 130 8.99 19.81 -4.26
CA ALA A 130 9.44 19.64 -2.89
C ALA A 130 8.77 20.62 -1.91
N GLY A 131 8.69 20.21 -0.65
CA GLY A 131 8.13 20.99 0.46
C GLY A 131 6.91 20.34 1.12
N VAL A 132 6.32 21.05 2.07
CA VAL A 132 5.14 20.60 2.81
C VAL A 132 3.88 20.83 1.96
N LYS A 133 3.09 19.78 1.76
CA LYS A 133 1.85 19.81 1.00
C LYS A 133 0.69 19.26 1.83
N PRO A 134 -0.54 19.74 1.64
CA PRO A 134 -1.72 19.06 2.15
C PRO A 134 -1.82 17.65 1.56
N ILE A 135 -2.24 16.68 2.36
CA ILE A 135 -2.41 15.31 1.87
C ILE A 135 -3.70 15.17 1.06
N ASP A 136 -3.60 14.61 -0.15
CA ASP A 136 -4.72 14.33 -1.04
C ASP A 136 -4.45 13.06 -1.88
N GLY A 137 -5.27 12.85 -2.91
CA GLY A 137 -5.12 11.70 -3.80
C GLY A 137 -3.83 11.63 -4.62
N MET A 138 -3.11 12.75 -4.76
CA MET A 138 -1.90 12.89 -5.57
C MET A 138 -0.65 13.20 -4.75
N THR A 139 -0.79 13.64 -3.50
CA THR A 139 0.34 13.91 -2.60
C THR A 139 0.51 12.84 -1.52
N SER A 140 -0.47 11.94 -1.31
CA SER A 140 -0.34 10.88 -0.31
C SER A 140 0.71 9.82 -0.68
N PRO A 141 1.44 9.26 0.30
CA PRO A 141 2.23 8.03 0.14
C PRO A 141 1.37 6.84 -0.32
N TRP A 142 1.26 6.62 -1.63
CA TRP A 142 0.44 5.52 -2.15
C TRP A 142 0.96 4.16 -1.69
N ASN A 143 0.07 3.32 -1.17
CA ASN A 143 0.33 1.90 -0.83
C ASN A 143 0.76 1.02 -2.02
N THR A 144 0.93 1.62 -3.21
CA THR A 144 1.59 1.00 -4.35
C THR A 144 3.09 0.76 -4.07
N LEU A 145 3.72 1.68 -3.32
CA LEU A 145 5.04 1.50 -2.70
C LEU A 145 5.19 2.49 -1.53
N ALA A 146 4.82 2.05 -0.33
CA ALA A 146 4.91 2.86 0.89
C ALA A 146 5.37 2.03 2.09
N LEU A 147 6.38 2.53 2.79
CA LEU A 147 6.98 1.92 3.98
C LEU A 147 6.39 2.54 5.24
N TRP A 148 5.70 1.72 6.02
CA TRP A 148 4.98 2.12 7.22
C TRP A 148 5.73 1.69 8.49
N ASN A 149 5.69 2.53 9.50
CA ASN A 149 6.05 2.17 10.87
C ASN A 149 4.89 1.38 11.51
N LEU A 150 5.10 0.09 11.77
CA LEU A 150 4.02 -0.77 12.28
C LEU A 150 3.57 -0.40 13.69
N SER A 151 4.46 0.11 14.55
CA SER A 151 4.08 0.53 15.91
C SER A 151 3.05 1.67 15.89
N LYS A 152 3.11 2.54 14.87
CA LYS A 152 2.20 3.68 14.69
C LYS A 152 0.97 3.29 13.87
N LEU A 153 1.15 2.52 12.79
CA LEU A 153 0.03 2.07 11.96
C LEU A 153 -0.95 1.17 12.72
N ASN A 154 -0.47 0.32 13.65
CA ASN A 154 -1.33 -0.55 14.45
C ASN A 154 -2.27 0.18 15.42
N ILE A 155 -2.05 1.48 15.68
CA ILE A 155 -2.95 2.25 16.56
C ILE A 155 -4.36 2.33 15.98
N THR A 156 -4.47 2.42 14.64
CA THR A 156 -5.76 2.54 13.94
C THR A 156 -5.99 1.47 12.88
N GLY A 157 -4.90 0.94 12.30
CA GLY A 157 -4.96 0.33 10.97
C GLY A 157 -5.41 1.33 9.90
N PHE A 158 -5.80 0.82 8.74
CA PHE A 158 -6.49 1.56 7.70
C PHE A 158 -7.98 1.71 8.01
N LEU A 159 -8.49 2.93 7.86
CA LEU A 159 -9.84 3.25 8.32
C LEU A 159 -10.95 2.66 7.45
N GLY A 160 -12.03 2.21 8.10
CA GLY A 160 -13.19 1.59 7.45
C GLY A 160 -13.86 2.48 6.39
N VAL A 161 -13.84 3.81 6.58
CA VAL A 161 -14.36 4.80 5.62
C VAL A 161 -13.77 4.65 4.22
N SER A 162 -12.52 4.19 4.12
CA SER A 162 -11.82 4.00 2.85
C SER A 162 -12.11 2.65 2.19
N SER A 163 -13.01 1.83 2.75
CA SER A 163 -13.36 0.51 2.23
C SER A 163 -14.33 0.55 1.06
N GLY A 164 -15.06 1.65 0.84
CA GLY A 164 -16.10 1.72 -0.19
C GLY A 164 -17.38 0.95 0.16
N LEU A 165 -17.65 0.76 1.45
CA LEU A 165 -18.83 0.03 1.95
C LEU A 165 -19.94 0.97 2.45
N LEU A 166 -19.63 2.25 2.62
CA LEU A 166 -20.59 3.27 3.05
C LEU A 166 -21.25 3.88 1.82
N LYS A 167 -22.55 4.16 1.93
CA LYS A 167 -23.33 4.76 0.83
C LYS A 167 -22.68 6.08 0.40
N ASP A 168 -22.49 6.25 -0.90
CA ASP A 168 -21.91 7.44 -1.54
C ASP A 168 -20.46 7.78 -1.12
N VAL A 169 -19.78 6.89 -0.41
CA VAL A 169 -18.36 7.05 -0.03
C VAL A 169 -17.53 6.01 -0.80
N PRO A 170 -16.78 6.42 -1.83
CA PRO A 170 -15.96 5.50 -2.61
C PRO A 170 -14.74 5.05 -1.81
N GLY A 171 -14.27 3.82 -2.05
CA GLY A 171 -13.05 3.29 -1.44
C GLY A 171 -11.76 3.62 -2.18
N GLY A 172 -10.62 3.16 -1.64
CA GLY A 172 -9.34 3.10 -2.34
C GLY A 172 -8.45 4.35 -2.25
N MET A 173 -8.49 5.04 -1.10
CA MET A 173 -7.55 6.12 -0.70
C MET A 173 -7.22 5.97 0.79
N GLU A 174 -6.95 4.73 1.20
CA GLU A 174 -6.82 4.31 2.59
C GLU A 174 -5.75 5.10 3.36
N GLU A 175 -4.66 5.45 2.68
CA GLU A 175 -3.56 6.23 3.25
C GLU A 175 -3.96 7.65 3.67
N VAL A 176 -4.88 8.31 2.94
CA VAL A 176 -5.18 9.75 3.16
C VAL A 176 -5.83 9.96 4.52
N THR A 177 -6.90 9.22 4.81
CA THR A 177 -7.64 9.34 6.06
C THR A 177 -6.83 8.81 7.24
N THR A 178 -6.09 7.72 7.03
CA THR A 178 -5.24 7.10 8.06
C THR A 178 -4.12 8.03 8.51
N ILE A 179 -3.36 8.60 7.57
CA ILE A 179 -2.29 9.56 7.88
C ILE A 179 -2.86 10.80 8.55
N SER A 180 -3.95 11.34 8.01
CA SER A 180 -4.60 12.55 8.53
C SER A 180 -5.08 12.38 9.96
N LEU A 181 -5.66 11.22 10.31
CA LEU A 181 -6.09 10.94 11.68
C LEU A 181 -4.89 10.77 12.62
N LEU A 182 -3.89 9.99 12.21
CA LEU A 182 -2.72 9.73 13.07
C LEU A 182 -1.91 11.01 13.32
N GLN A 183 -1.87 11.95 12.37
CA GLN A 183 -1.28 13.28 12.58
C GLN A 183 -2.08 14.15 13.54
N GLN A 184 -3.41 14.01 13.62
CA GLN A 184 -4.19 14.70 14.65
C GLN A 184 -3.97 14.12 16.04
N LEU A 185 -3.85 12.78 16.12
CA LEU A 185 -3.62 12.09 17.39
C LEU A 185 -2.17 12.28 17.88
N TYR A 186 -1.21 12.35 16.97
CA TYR A 186 0.23 12.38 17.25
C TYR A 186 0.97 13.36 16.31
N PRO A 187 0.75 14.68 16.45
CA PRO A 187 1.22 15.68 15.48
C PRO A 187 2.73 15.67 15.25
N ASP A 188 3.52 15.46 16.30
CA ASP A 188 4.99 15.49 16.23
C ASP A 188 5.61 14.10 15.97
N GLU A 189 4.79 13.06 15.83
CA GLU A 189 5.25 11.66 15.76
C GLU A 189 4.69 10.86 14.58
N ALA A 190 3.77 11.44 13.79
CA ALA A 190 3.11 10.76 12.68
C ALA A 190 3.41 11.41 11.32
N HIS A 191 4.66 11.84 11.10
CA HIS A 191 5.04 12.50 9.85
C HIS A 191 4.90 11.57 8.64
N ALA A 192 4.45 12.13 7.52
CA ALA A 192 4.39 11.46 6.23
C ALA A 192 5.38 12.11 5.26
N LYS A 193 6.14 11.28 4.54
CA LYS A 193 7.17 11.72 3.60
C LYS A 193 6.97 11.08 2.23
N LEU A 194 7.27 11.82 1.17
CA LEU A 194 7.37 11.32 -0.20
C LEU A 194 8.78 11.53 -0.72
N VAL A 195 9.37 10.50 -1.33
CA VAL A 195 10.75 10.56 -1.85
C VAL A 195 10.85 10.11 -3.30
N SER A 196 11.80 10.69 -4.02
CA SER A 196 12.15 10.26 -5.37
C SER A 196 13.10 9.06 -5.34
N LEU A 197 12.79 8.01 -6.11
CA LEU A 197 13.62 6.79 -6.20
C LEU A 197 14.16 6.63 -7.62
N SER A 198 15.48 6.59 -7.75
CA SER A 198 16.15 6.60 -9.06
C SER A 198 15.94 5.34 -9.89
N GLN A 199 15.66 4.19 -9.26
CA GLN A 199 15.56 2.90 -9.96
C GLN A 199 14.15 2.29 -9.90
N LEU A 200 13.17 3.08 -9.48
CA LEU A 200 11.77 2.68 -9.46
C LEU A 200 11.22 2.51 -10.87
N LYS A 201 10.63 1.34 -11.11
CA LYS A 201 9.87 1.06 -12.34
C LYS A 201 8.49 0.55 -11.97
N TRP A 202 7.46 1.30 -12.36
CA TRP A 202 6.08 0.84 -12.28
C TRP A 202 5.64 0.30 -13.65
N VAL A 203 5.49 -1.01 -13.73
CA VAL A 203 5.08 -1.68 -14.97
C VAL A 203 3.57 -1.51 -15.16
N ASN A 204 3.20 -0.48 -15.91
CA ASN A 204 1.82 -0.10 -16.22
C ASN A 204 1.49 -0.17 -17.72
N ASP A 205 2.38 -0.76 -18.53
CA ASP A 205 2.10 -1.03 -19.95
C ASP A 205 1.27 -2.32 -20.09
N TRP A 206 -0.04 -2.19 -19.89
CA TRP A 206 -0.98 -3.28 -20.06
C TRP A 206 -1.42 -3.37 -21.52
N LYS A 207 -1.22 -4.53 -22.14
CA LYS A 207 -1.81 -4.85 -23.46
C LYS A 207 -3.34 -4.91 -23.43
N ASP A 208 -3.93 -5.06 -22.24
CA ASP A 208 -5.37 -5.10 -22.02
C ASP A 208 -5.95 -3.69 -21.87
N LEU A 209 -6.75 -3.27 -22.87
CA LEU A 209 -7.44 -1.98 -22.89
C LEU A 209 -8.41 -1.79 -21.72
N LYS A 210 -9.04 -2.85 -21.20
CA LYS A 210 -9.93 -2.76 -20.03
C LYS A 210 -9.14 -2.39 -18.79
N ARG A 211 -7.99 -3.03 -18.58
CA ARG A 211 -7.08 -2.73 -17.47
C ARG A 211 -6.54 -1.30 -17.56
N LYS A 212 -6.17 -0.84 -18.75
CA LYS A 212 -5.72 0.54 -18.98
C LYS A 212 -6.81 1.57 -18.64
N LYS A 213 -8.03 1.39 -19.17
CA LYS A 213 -9.16 2.29 -18.89
C LYS A 213 -9.51 2.31 -17.39
N TYR A 214 -9.49 1.15 -16.73
CA TYR A 214 -9.70 1.06 -15.28
C TYR A 214 -8.61 1.82 -14.50
N HIS A 215 -7.35 1.71 -14.92
CA HIS A 215 -6.25 2.46 -14.32
C HIS A 215 -6.43 3.98 -14.48
N GLU A 216 -6.75 4.45 -15.69
CA GLU A 216 -7.00 5.87 -15.97
C GLU A 216 -8.15 6.42 -15.11
N GLN A 217 -9.26 5.68 -15.00
CA GLN A 217 -10.38 6.02 -14.12
C GLN A 217 -10.00 6.04 -12.64
N LYS A 218 -9.19 5.07 -12.19
CA LYS A 218 -8.67 5.02 -10.82
C LYS A 218 -7.81 6.24 -10.51
N MET A 219 -6.96 6.65 -11.45
CA MET A 219 -6.08 7.80 -11.31
C MET A 219 -6.85 9.12 -11.31
N SER A 220 -7.77 9.32 -12.26
CA SER A 220 -8.55 10.56 -12.36
C SER A 220 -9.48 10.80 -11.17
N SER A 221 -9.94 9.72 -10.52
CA SER A 221 -10.83 9.81 -9.34
C SER A 221 -10.11 9.93 -8.00
N LYS A 222 -8.77 9.85 -7.92
CA LYS A 222 -8.07 9.81 -6.63
C LYS A 222 -8.39 11.02 -5.74
N LEU A 223 -8.36 12.21 -6.33
CA LEU A 223 -8.62 13.46 -5.60
C LEU A 223 -10.04 13.46 -5.01
N SER A 224 -11.07 13.24 -5.84
CA SER A 224 -12.45 13.23 -5.35
C SER A 224 -12.73 12.15 -4.31
N ARG A 225 -12.13 10.95 -4.46
CA ARG A 225 -12.27 9.87 -3.47
C ARG A 225 -11.64 10.25 -2.12
N ALA A 226 -10.46 10.87 -2.13
CA ALA A 226 -9.81 11.38 -0.93
C ALA A 226 -10.65 12.47 -0.23
N GLU A 227 -11.18 13.44 -0.98
CA GLU A 227 -12.03 14.51 -0.46
C GLU A 227 -13.30 13.98 0.21
N ILE A 228 -14.01 13.07 -0.45
CA ILE A 228 -15.26 12.51 0.08
C ILE A 228 -14.99 11.73 1.38
N GLN A 229 -13.91 10.94 1.44
CA GLN A 229 -13.57 10.17 2.64
C GLN A 229 -13.20 11.06 3.83
N LEU A 230 -12.40 12.12 3.63
CA LEU A 230 -12.06 13.09 4.68
C LEU A 230 -13.30 13.82 5.18
N LYS A 231 -14.14 14.33 4.26
CA LYS A 231 -15.38 15.02 4.60
C LYS A 231 -16.33 14.13 5.40
N TYR A 232 -16.52 12.89 4.96
CA TYR A 232 -17.43 11.95 5.63
C TYR A 232 -16.97 11.59 7.05
N SER A 233 -15.67 11.40 7.22
CA SER A 233 -15.09 11.01 8.52
C SER A 233 -14.87 12.18 9.48
N ASN A 234 -15.07 13.42 9.05
CA ASN A 234 -14.78 14.64 9.81
C ASN A 234 -13.32 14.71 10.31
N ILE A 235 -12.40 14.11 9.56
CA ILE A 235 -10.96 14.10 9.85
C ILE A 235 -10.36 15.33 9.20
N GLN A 236 -9.67 16.18 9.99
CA GLN A 236 -8.90 17.29 9.43
C GLN A 236 -7.80 16.77 8.51
N ARG A 237 -7.59 17.45 7.38
CA ARG A 237 -6.58 17.04 6.41
C ARG A 237 -5.18 17.14 7.01
N GLY A 238 -4.42 16.05 6.87
CA GLY A 238 -3.01 16.02 7.23
C GLY A 238 -2.09 16.69 6.20
N ILE A 239 -0.79 16.54 6.42
CA ILE A 239 0.27 17.05 5.56
C ILE A 239 1.28 15.96 5.21
N VAL A 240 2.01 16.19 4.13
CA VAL A 240 3.10 15.34 3.66
C VAL A 240 4.28 16.22 3.27
N THR A 241 5.49 15.80 3.62
CA THR A 241 6.72 16.45 3.16
C THR A 241 7.23 15.75 1.92
N VAL A 242 7.29 16.46 0.79
CA VAL A 242 7.87 15.98 -0.46
C VAL A 242 9.36 16.34 -0.46
N LEU A 243 10.20 15.31 -0.58
CA LEU A 243 11.67 15.40 -0.61
C LEU A 243 12.22 15.25 -2.04
#